data_AF-A0A9E5TTE8-F1
#
_entry.id   AF-A0A9E5TTE8-F1
#
_cell.length_a   1.000
_cell.length_b   1.000
_cell.length_c   1.000
_cell.angle_alpha   90.00
_cell.angle_beta   90.00
_cell.angle_gamma   90.00
#
_symmetry.space_group_name_H-M   'P 1'
#
loop_
_entity.id
_entity.type
_entity.pdbx_description
1 polymer ?
#
loop_
_entity_poly.entity_id
_entity_poly.type
_entity_poly.pdbx_seq_one_letter_code
_entity_poly.pdbx_strand_id
1 'polypeptide(L)'
;MTLKEIVQKCRMQNVHEVRSITDDYVELVFYNKKLDQWNKIFYDILGPPKKPAGVRPSKEDLNLTEDYGGIWINQTLFRREFVDSTVVAMYWPWQDDVHTTLKMANSKK
;
A
#
# COMPACT_ATOMS: atom_id res chain seq x y z
N MET A 1 12.73 -3.87 8.14
CA MET A 1 11.39 -4.36 7.79
C MET A 1 11.38 -4.59 6.29
N THR A 2 11.11 -5.82 5.86
CA THR A 2 11.00 -6.20 4.44
C THR A 2 9.54 -6.24 4.01
N LEU A 3 9.28 -6.15 2.70
CA LEU A 3 7.90 -6.27 2.19
C LEU A 3 7.31 -7.65 2.51
N LYS A 4 8.11 -8.71 2.46
CA LYS A 4 7.68 -10.08 2.79
C LYS A 4 7.15 -10.19 4.23
N GLU A 5 7.81 -9.55 5.20
CA GLU A 5 7.34 -9.51 6.60
C GLU A 5 5.99 -8.78 6.74
N ILE A 6 5.82 -7.66 6.03
CA ILE A 6 4.54 -6.93 6.02
C ILE A 6 3.44 -7.79 5.40
N VAL A 7 3.71 -8.44 4.27
CA VAL A 7 2.76 -9.35 3.61
C VAL A 7 2.42 -10.54 4.47
N GLN A 8 3.35 -11.13 5.20
CA GLN A 8 3.05 -12.25 6.11
C GLN A 8 2.05 -11.85 7.20
N LYS A 9 2.17 -10.65 7.77
CA LYS A 9 1.19 -10.11 8.72
C LYS A 9 -0.19 -9.93 8.08
N CYS A 10 -0.22 -9.60 6.79
CA CYS A 10 -1.46 -9.38 6.03
C CYS A 10 -2.10 -10.67 5.50
N ARG A 11 -1.31 -11.69 5.14
CA ARG A 11 -1.78 -12.97 4.56
C ARG A 11 -2.72 -13.73 5.49
N MET A 12 -2.64 -13.51 6.79
CA MET A 12 -3.58 -14.04 7.78
C MET A 12 -5.02 -13.52 7.57
N GLN A 13 -5.24 -12.49 6.74
CA GLN A 13 -6.53 -11.82 6.55
C GLN A 13 -7.34 -12.28 5.33
N ASN A 14 -6.92 -13.36 4.65
CA ASN A 14 -7.61 -13.95 3.49
C ASN A 14 -7.67 -12.97 2.30
N VAL A 15 -6.54 -12.83 1.60
CA VAL A 15 -6.41 -12.05 0.35
C VAL A 15 -7.22 -12.69 -0.77
N HIS A 16 -7.83 -11.86 -1.63
CA HIS A 16 -8.62 -12.33 -2.77
C HIS A 16 -7.72 -12.89 -3.88
N GLU A 17 -6.67 -12.15 -4.21
CA GLU A 17 -5.74 -12.50 -5.29
C GLU A 17 -4.33 -12.07 -4.89
N VAL A 18 -3.33 -12.90 -5.19
CA VAL A 18 -1.92 -12.52 -5.09
C VAL A 18 -1.37 -12.45 -6.51
N ARG A 19 -0.96 -11.26 -6.94
CA ARG A 19 -0.47 -11.03 -8.31
C ARG A 19 1.05 -11.11 -8.37
N SER A 20 1.74 -10.47 -7.44
CA SER A 20 3.20 -10.47 -7.37
C SER A 20 3.70 -10.29 -5.96
N ILE A 21 4.72 -11.05 -5.57
CA ILE A 21 5.46 -10.87 -4.31
C ILE A 21 6.93 -11.09 -4.61
N THR A 22 7.70 -10.01 -4.69
CA THR A 22 9.16 -10.00 -4.76
C THR A 22 9.73 -9.34 -3.50
N ASP A 23 11.06 -9.16 -3.45
CA ASP A 23 11.72 -8.51 -2.31
C ASP A 23 11.55 -6.98 -2.32
N ASP A 24 11.29 -6.43 -3.49
CA ASP A 24 11.26 -5.01 -3.86
C ASP A 24 9.86 -4.52 -4.25
N TYR A 25 8.96 -5.42 -4.67
CA TYR A 25 7.59 -5.09 -5.05
C TYR A 25 6.58 -6.14 -4.58
N VAL A 26 5.39 -5.69 -4.19
CA VAL A 26 4.26 -6.54 -3.87
C VAL A 26 3.00 -5.97 -4.50
N GLU A 27 2.23 -6.84 -5.13
CA GLU A 27 0.87 -6.54 -5.58
C GLU A 27 -0.09 -7.66 -5.18
N LEU A 28 -1.16 -7.27 -4.48
CA LEU A 28 -2.22 -8.18 -4.05
C LEU A 28 -3.57 -7.48 -4.11
N VAL A 29 -4.64 -8.26 -4.12
CA VAL A 29 -6.02 -7.77 -4.07
C VAL A 29 -6.69 -8.31 -2.82
N PHE A 30 -7.40 -7.46 -2.10
CA PHE A 30 -8.18 -7.84 -0.93
C PHE A 30 -9.59 -7.22 -1.00
N TYR A 31 -10.50 -7.75 -0.18
CA TYR A 31 -11.87 -7.29 -0.12
C TYR A 31 -12.02 -6.03 0.75
N ASN A 32 -12.82 -5.06 0.30
CA ASN A 32 -13.09 -3.80 1.01
C ASN A 32 -13.68 -4.02 2.41
N LYS A 33 -14.41 -5.11 2.64
CA LYS A 33 -14.89 -5.51 3.99
C LYS A 33 -13.77 -5.69 5.03
N LYS A 34 -12.51 -5.79 4.58
CA LYS A 34 -11.32 -5.92 5.42
C LYS A 34 -10.54 -4.62 5.54
N LEU A 35 -10.94 -3.55 4.84
CA LEU A 35 -10.18 -2.31 4.74
C LEU A 35 -9.81 -1.73 6.12
N ASP A 36 -10.70 -1.78 7.11
CA ASP A 36 -10.38 -1.33 8.48
C ASP A 36 -9.26 -2.13 9.15
N GLN A 37 -9.24 -3.46 8.94
CA GLN A 37 -8.19 -4.33 9.48
C GLN A 37 -6.85 -4.05 8.79
N TRP A 38 -6.87 -3.86 7.46
CA TRP A 38 -5.70 -3.49 6.69
C TRP A 38 -5.19 -2.09 7.07
N ASN A 39 -6.07 -1.11 7.21
CA ASN A 39 -5.74 0.23 7.70
C ASN A 39 -5.05 0.18 9.05
N LYS A 40 -5.55 -0.63 10.00
CA LYS A 40 -4.93 -0.79 11.31
C LYS A 40 -3.51 -1.38 11.22
N ILE A 41 -3.34 -2.47 10.46
CA ILE A 41 -2.02 -3.10 10.27
C ILE A 41 -1.03 -2.12 9.65
N PHE A 42 -1.45 -1.39 8.61
CA PHE A 42 -0.59 -0.43 7.92
C PHE A 42 -0.30 0.80 8.79
N TYR A 43 -1.26 1.26 9.57
CA TYR A 43 -1.06 2.33 10.54
C TYR A 43 -0.04 1.92 11.60
N ASP A 44 -0.15 0.71 12.14
CA ASP A 44 0.77 0.20 13.17
C ASP A 44 2.21 0.02 12.63
N ILE A 45 2.37 -0.33 11.35
CA ILE A 45 3.68 -0.60 10.74
C ILE A 45 4.31 0.65 10.12
N LEU A 46 3.54 1.39 9.32
CA LEU A 46 4.00 2.50 8.50
C LEU A 46 3.63 3.87 9.09
N GLY A 47 2.73 3.91 10.07
CA GLY A 47 2.16 5.14 10.61
C GLY A 47 0.96 5.65 9.79
N PRO A 48 0.50 6.88 10.07
CA PRO A 48 -0.63 7.47 9.36
C PRO A 48 -0.38 7.55 7.86
N PRO A 49 -1.43 7.48 7.03
CA PRO A 49 -1.29 7.67 5.59
C PRO A 49 -0.68 9.04 5.30
N LYS A 50 0.36 9.08 4.46
CA LYS A 50 0.93 10.33 3.92
C LYS A 50 -0.15 11.09 3.15
N LYS A 51 -0.98 10.36 2.41
CA LYS A 51 -2.14 10.90 1.69
C LYS A 51 -3.34 9.97 1.85
N PRO A 52 -4.41 10.38 2.54
CA PRO A 52 -5.63 9.58 2.66
C PRO A 52 -6.49 9.65 1.39
N ALA A 53 -7.45 8.72 1.26
CA ALA A 53 -8.46 8.76 0.22
C ALA A 53 -9.28 10.08 0.28
N GLY A 54 -9.66 10.61 -0.88
CA GLY A 54 -10.38 11.88 -1.03
C GLY A 54 -9.49 13.13 -1.06
N VAL A 55 -8.21 13.02 -0.66
CA VAL A 55 -7.26 14.14 -0.73
C VAL A 55 -6.58 14.19 -2.09
N ARG A 56 -6.28 15.38 -2.62
CA ARG A 56 -5.55 15.49 -3.90
C ARG A 56 -4.07 15.15 -3.69
N PRO A 57 -3.43 14.35 -4.56
CA PRO A 57 -2.00 14.10 -4.49
C PRO A 57 -1.19 15.39 -4.60
N SER A 58 -0.15 15.53 -3.77
CA SER A 58 0.87 16.57 -3.95
C SER A 58 1.83 16.19 -5.09
N LYS A 59 2.65 17.15 -5.54
CA LYS A 59 3.71 16.87 -6.53
C LYS A 59 4.72 15.83 -6.01
N GLU A 60 5.01 15.84 -4.71
CA GLU A 60 5.88 14.84 -4.09
C GLU A 60 5.24 13.44 -4.14
N ASP A 61 3.94 13.34 -3.89
CA ASP A 61 3.23 12.05 -3.96
C ASP A 61 3.20 11.49 -5.38
N LEU A 62 3.03 12.35 -6.38
CA LEU A 62 3.07 11.96 -7.79
C LEU A 62 4.47 11.45 -8.17
N ASN A 63 5.52 12.21 -7.87
CA ASN A 63 6.89 11.79 -8.14
C ASN A 63 7.27 10.49 -7.43
N LEU A 64 6.82 10.31 -6.18
CA LEU A 64 7.10 9.10 -5.41
C LEU A 64 6.44 7.85 -5.99
N THR A 65 5.31 8.01 -6.66
CA THR A 65 4.47 6.90 -7.12
C THR A 65 4.54 6.68 -8.62
N GLU A 66 5.22 7.55 -9.37
CA GLU A 66 5.36 7.51 -10.83
C GLU A 66 5.78 6.13 -11.34
N ASP A 67 6.85 5.57 -10.77
CA ASP A 67 7.39 4.25 -11.14
C ASP A 67 6.49 3.07 -10.73
N TYR A 68 5.48 3.31 -9.88
CA TYR A 68 4.62 2.28 -9.29
C TYR A 68 3.15 2.39 -9.74
N GLY A 69 2.89 3.19 -10.79
CA GLY A 69 1.58 3.36 -11.42
C GLY A 69 0.83 4.64 -11.04
N GLY A 70 1.48 5.55 -10.30
CA GLY A 70 0.91 6.82 -9.87
C GLY A 70 -0.09 6.72 -8.72
N ILE A 71 -0.61 7.86 -8.28
CA ILE A 71 -1.59 7.93 -7.20
C ILE A 71 -2.70 8.95 -7.53
N TRP A 72 -3.94 8.58 -7.25
CA TRP A 72 -5.14 9.35 -7.59
C TRP A 72 -5.91 9.79 -6.34
N ILE A 73 -6.90 10.68 -6.51
CA ILE A 73 -7.64 11.28 -5.40
C ILE A 73 -8.33 10.27 -4.48
N ASN A 74 -8.89 9.18 -5.01
CA ASN A 74 -9.60 8.17 -4.22
C ASN A 74 -8.69 7.07 -3.63
N GLN A 75 -7.39 7.15 -3.88
CA GLN A 75 -6.43 6.15 -3.42
C GLN A 75 -5.79 6.56 -2.11
N THR A 76 -5.27 5.62 -1.33
CA THR A 76 -4.53 5.93 -0.09
C THR A 76 -3.05 5.66 -0.30
N LEU A 77 -2.19 6.54 0.19
CA LEU A 77 -0.74 6.41 0.14
C LEU A 77 -0.17 6.43 1.56
N PHE A 78 0.62 5.41 1.87
CA PHE A 78 1.46 5.31 3.05
C PHE A 78 2.91 5.41 2.62
N ARG A 79 3.71 6.05 3.46
CA ARG A 79 5.17 6.08 3.32
C ARG A 79 5.79 5.98 4.70
N ARG A 80 6.78 5.10 4.82
CA ARG A 80 7.62 5.03 6.01
C ARG A 80 9.07 4.90 5.61
N GLU A 81 9.90 5.73 6.22
CA GLU A 81 11.35 5.59 6.16
C GLU A 81 11.81 4.71 7.32
N PHE A 82 12.60 3.69 6.99
CA PHE A 82 13.37 2.88 7.90
C PHE A 82 14.85 3.24 7.76
N VAL A 83 15.70 2.63 8.60
CA VAL A 83 17.14 2.91 8.63
C VAL A 83 17.77 2.72 7.25
N ASP A 84 17.51 1.57 6.60
CA ASP A 84 18.17 1.18 5.33
C ASP A 84 17.23 1.20 4.12
N SER A 85 15.98 1.65 4.29
CA SER A 85 14.98 1.52 3.23
C SER A 85 13.79 2.45 3.40
N THR A 86 13.10 2.74 2.30
CA THR A 86 11.82 3.44 2.29
C THR A 86 10.75 2.53 1.72
N VAL A 87 9.71 2.29 2.52
CA VAL A 87 8.54 1.53 2.08
C VAL A 87 7.44 2.50 1.68
N VAL A 88 6.91 2.30 0.48
CA VAL A 88 5.72 2.97 -0.04
C VAL A 88 4.63 1.94 -0.21
N ALA A 89 3.42 2.26 0.24
CA ALA A 89 2.26 1.40 0.04
C ALA A 89 1.06 2.21 -0.44
N MET A 90 0.30 1.63 -1.35
CA MET A 90 -0.84 2.28 -1.99
C MET A 90 -2.05 1.37 -1.99
N TYR A 91 -3.19 1.90 -1.55
CA TYR A 91 -4.49 1.27 -1.76
C TYR A 91 -5.19 1.88 -2.96
N TRP A 92 -5.57 1.00 -3.88
CA TRP A 92 -6.27 1.32 -5.10
C TRP A 92 -7.65 0.64 -5.06
N PRO A 93 -8.67 1.29 -4.47
CA PRO A 93 -10.03 0.80 -4.51
C PRO A 93 -10.52 0.69 -5.94
N TRP A 94 -11.20 -0.39 -6.26
CA TRP A 94 -11.85 -0.59 -7.56
C TRP A 94 -13.20 0.13 -7.57
N GLN A 95 -13.72 0.39 -8.77
CA GLN A 95 -15.05 1.00 -8.92
C GLN A 95 -16.20 0.04 -8.59
N ASP A 96 -15.91 -1.23 -8.32
CA ASP A 96 -16.91 -2.22 -7.93
C ASP A 96 -17.29 -2.15 -6.45
N ASP A 97 -16.62 -1.32 -5.65
CA ASP A 97 -16.78 -1.19 -4.19
C ASP A 97 -16.55 -2.48 -3.39
N VAL A 98 -16.03 -3.53 -4.04
CA VAL A 98 -15.77 -4.83 -3.44
C VAL A 98 -14.28 -5.06 -3.23
N HIS A 99 -13.44 -4.60 -4.16
CA HIS A 99 -12.02 -4.92 -4.17
C HIS A 99 -11.12 -3.69 -4.03
N THR A 100 -9.96 -3.91 -3.43
CA THR A 100 -8.85 -2.96 -3.37
C THR A 100 -7.57 -3.67 -3.76
N THR A 101 -6.84 -3.11 -4.72
CA THR A 101 -5.46 -3.52 -4.99
C THR A 101 -4.54 -2.81 -4.01
N LEU A 102 -3.72 -3.59 -3.30
CA LEU A 102 -2.56 -3.07 -2.59
C LEU A 102 -1.33 -3.21 -3.48
N LYS A 103 -0.61 -2.10 -3.64
CA LYS A 103 0.74 -2.08 -4.19
C LYS A 103 1.72 -1.63 -3.13
N MET A 104 2.82 -2.34 -2.96
CA MET A 104 3.92 -1.90 -2.11
C MET A 104 5.23 -1.96 -2.86
N ALA A 105 6.07 -0.97 -2.63
CA ALA A 105 7.41 -0.91 -3.16
C ALA A 105 8.39 -0.60 -2.05
N ASN A 106 9.59 -1.16 -2.16
CA ASN A 106 10.68 -0.91 -1.24
C ASN A 106 11.87 -0.37 -2.01
N SER A 107 12.21 0.90 -1.76
CA SER A 107 13.42 1.51 -2.28
C SER A 107 14.51 1.40 -1.22
N LYS A 108 15.56 0.64 -1.52
CA LYS A 108 16.76 0.56 -0.67
C LYS A 108 17.52 1.88 -0.79
N LYS A 109 17.99 2.42 0.34
CA LYS A 109 18.84 3.61 0.35
C LYS A 109 20.25 3.28 -0.12
#